data_AF-A0A947R708-F1
#
_entry.id   AF-A0A947R708-F1
#
_cell.length_a   1.000
_cell.length_b   1.000
_cell.length_c   1.000
_cell.angle_alpha   90.00
_cell.angle_beta   90.00
_cell.angle_gamma   90.00
#
_symmetry.space_group_name_H-M   'P 1'
#
loop_
_entity.id
_entity.type
_entity.pdbx_description
1 polymer ?
#
loop_
_entity_poly.entity_id
_entity_poly.type
_entity_poly.pdbx_seq_one_letter_code
_entity_poly.pdbx_strand_id
1 'polypeptide(L)'
;MAEIEKKAKVAKKEKVEKRPKFTPEEKHSRVLEILKKEYTIENWLLAVLSPVLILYGVYITIGKFGSVDLTAILGNSGIGFIDFFFQTDLARTIVGIVLMVIGSLVIIYLLLPILRPSYQELKKVTWPTAKQLGTDTSRVFAFFVFLMVLFTLYGFALDPLFKWLYSL
;
A
#
# COMPACT_ATOMS: atom_id res chain seq x y z
N MET A 1 -31.45 -71.40 -15.70
CA MET A 1 -30.16 -70.72 -15.45
C MET A 1 -29.97 -69.42 -16.24
N ALA A 2 -30.66 -69.19 -17.36
CA ALA A 2 -30.53 -67.94 -18.15
C ALA A 2 -31.17 -66.68 -17.53
N GLU A 3 -32.10 -66.81 -16.58
CA GLU A 3 -32.74 -65.64 -15.93
C GLU A 3 -31.93 -65.03 -14.77
N ILE A 4 -31.09 -65.83 -14.11
CA ILE A 4 -30.28 -65.38 -12.97
C ILE A 4 -29.11 -64.50 -13.47
N GLU A 5 -28.51 -64.84 -14.61
CA GLU A 5 -27.48 -64.00 -15.25
C GLU A 5 -28.03 -62.66 -15.77
N LYS A 6 -29.28 -62.63 -16.22
CA LYS A 6 -29.91 -61.39 -16.69
C LYS A 6 -30.16 -60.42 -15.54
N LYS A 7 -30.64 -60.90 -14.39
CA LYS A 7 -30.84 -60.06 -13.20
C LYS A 7 -29.53 -59.58 -12.57
N ALA A 8 -28.46 -60.39 -12.60
CA ALA A 8 -27.14 -59.97 -12.14
C ALA A 8 -26.50 -58.87 -13.03
N LYS A 9 -26.77 -58.89 -14.34
CA LYS A 9 -26.29 -57.84 -15.27
C LYS A 9 -27.10 -56.53 -15.19
N VAL A 10 -28.36 -56.58 -14.77
CA VAL A 10 -29.18 -55.36 -14.58
C VAL A 10 -28.84 -54.66 -13.26
N ALA A 11 -28.65 -55.41 -12.16
CA ALA A 11 -28.28 -54.83 -10.86
C ALA A 11 -26.88 -54.19 -10.83
N LYS A 12 -25.98 -54.57 -11.74
CA LYS A 12 -24.62 -53.98 -11.84
C LYS A 12 -24.55 -52.67 -12.64
N LYS A 13 -25.64 -52.23 -13.27
CA LYS A 13 -25.66 -51.00 -14.08
C LYS A 13 -26.11 -49.73 -13.33
N GLU A 14 -26.60 -49.84 -12.10
CA GLU A 14 -27.25 -48.71 -11.41
C GLU A 14 -26.41 -47.99 -10.35
N LYS A 15 -25.16 -48.41 -10.10
CA LYS A 15 -24.24 -47.67 -9.21
C LYS A 15 -22.89 -47.40 -9.88
N VAL A 16 -22.93 -46.69 -11.01
CA VAL A 16 -21.80 -45.85 -11.41
C VAL A 16 -22.21 -44.43 -11.08
N GLU A 17 -21.89 -44.06 -9.85
CA GLU A 17 -21.90 -42.71 -9.31
C GLU A 17 -21.37 -41.74 -10.37
N LYS A 18 -22.28 -40.96 -10.97
CA LYS A 18 -21.94 -39.91 -11.93
C LYS A 18 -21.10 -38.87 -11.20
N ARG A 19 -19.78 -39.06 -11.18
CA ARG A 19 -18.85 -37.99 -10.83
C ARG A 19 -19.16 -36.83 -11.79
N PRO A 20 -19.46 -35.62 -11.31
CA PRO A 20 -19.77 -34.50 -12.18
C PRO A 20 -18.60 -34.30 -13.14
N LYS A 21 -18.86 -34.44 -14.44
CA LYS A 21 -17.90 -34.13 -15.49
C LYS A 21 -17.80 -32.60 -15.55
N PHE A 22 -16.84 -32.05 -14.82
CA PHE A 22 -16.49 -30.63 -14.89
C PHE A 22 -16.17 -30.27 -16.35
N THR A 23 -16.84 -29.23 -16.87
CA THR A 23 -16.55 -28.68 -18.20
C THR A 23 -15.14 -28.03 -18.20
N PRO A 24 -14.47 -27.94 -19.36
CA PRO A 24 -13.13 -27.36 -19.46
C PRO A 24 -13.04 -25.93 -18.89
N GLU A 25 -14.14 -25.17 -19.01
CA GLU A 25 -14.26 -23.80 -18.51
C GLU A 25 -14.23 -23.71 -16.97
N GLU A 26 -14.89 -24.64 -16.27
CA GLU A 26 -14.87 -24.70 -14.80
C GLU A 26 -13.49 -25.08 -14.26
N LYS A 27 -12.75 -25.93 -14.98
CA LYS A 27 -11.37 -26.28 -14.64
C LYS A 27 -10.42 -25.10 -14.86
N HIS A 28 -10.60 -24.36 -15.94
CA HIS A 28 -9.81 -23.15 -16.23
C HIS A 28 -10.08 -22.04 -15.20
N SER A 29 -11.33 -21.88 -14.75
CA SER A 29 -11.71 -20.95 -13.67
C SER A 29 -11.02 -21.30 -12.34
N ARG A 30 -10.99 -22.58 -11.96
CA ARG A 30 -10.33 -23.01 -10.71
C ARG A 30 -8.82 -22.84 -10.75
N VAL A 31 -8.17 -23.11 -11.88
CA VAL A 31 -6.71 -22.90 -12.01
C VAL A 31 -6.39 -21.40 -11.91
N LEU A 32 -7.16 -20.54 -12.55
CA LEU A 32 -7.03 -19.08 -12.41
C LEU A 32 -7.29 -18.59 -10.97
N GLU A 33 -8.27 -19.15 -10.29
CA GLU A 33 -8.56 -18.83 -8.88
C GLU A 33 -7.43 -19.26 -7.95
N ILE A 34 -6.88 -20.46 -8.14
CA ILE A 34 -5.75 -20.96 -7.35
C ILE A 34 -4.51 -20.09 -7.57
N LEU A 35 -4.20 -19.77 -8.82
CA LEU A 35 -3.07 -18.88 -9.14
C LEU A 35 -3.27 -17.50 -8.49
N LYS A 36 -4.44 -16.86 -8.65
CA LYS A 36 -4.73 -15.56 -8.02
C LYS A 36 -4.62 -15.59 -6.49
N LYS A 37 -4.94 -16.73 -5.86
CA LYS A 37 -4.85 -16.91 -4.41
C LYS A 37 -3.40 -16.98 -3.92
N GLU A 38 -2.52 -17.67 -4.65
CA GLU A 38 -1.07 -17.68 -4.34
C GLU A 38 -0.43 -16.30 -4.53
N TYR A 39 -0.73 -15.61 -5.63
CA TYR A 39 -0.24 -14.24 -5.87
C TYR A 39 -0.67 -13.21 -4.79
N THR A 40 -1.77 -13.49 -4.08
CA THR A 40 -2.21 -12.61 -2.98
C THR A 40 -1.25 -12.70 -1.78
N ILE A 41 -0.75 -13.90 -1.46
CA ILE A 41 0.19 -14.09 -0.35
C ILE A 41 1.54 -13.43 -0.66
N GLU A 42 2.02 -13.55 -1.89
CA GLU A 42 3.24 -12.88 -2.35
C GLU A 42 3.14 -11.36 -2.21
N ASN A 43 2.02 -10.76 -2.63
CA ASN A 43 1.80 -9.32 -2.47
C ASN A 43 1.76 -8.88 -1.01
N TRP A 44 1.14 -9.67 -0.12
CA TRP A 44 1.14 -9.38 1.32
C TRP A 44 2.53 -9.50 1.93
N LEU A 45 3.30 -10.50 1.52
CA LEU A 45 4.68 -10.66 1.95
C LEU A 45 5.53 -9.47 1.50
N LEU A 46 5.42 -9.08 0.23
CA LEU A 46 6.10 -7.90 -0.33
C LEU A 46 5.70 -6.61 0.37
N ALA A 47 4.42 -6.47 0.76
CA ALA A 47 3.90 -5.29 1.45
C ALA A 47 4.50 -5.12 2.85
N VAL A 48 4.76 -6.22 3.57
CA VAL A 48 5.44 -6.17 4.87
C VAL A 48 6.96 -6.07 4.72
N LEU A 49 7.53 -6.79 3.74
CA LEU A 49 8.97 -6.84 3.51
C LEU A 49 9.53 -5.49 3.03
N SER A 50 8.76 -4.76 2.22
CA SER A 50 9.21 -3.49 1.64
C SER A 50 9.51 -2.39 2.68
N PRO A 51 8.62 -2.07 3.64
CA PRO A 51 8.94 -1.16 4.74
C PRO A 51 10.17 -1.59 5.54
N VAL A 52 10.32 -2.91 5.77
CA VAL A 52 11.48 -3.46 6.49
C VAL A 52 12.77 -3.25 5.70
N LEU A 53 12.76 -3.50 4.39
CA LEU A 53 13.88 -3.24 3.48
C LEU A 53 14.29 -1.76 3.48
N ILE A 54 13.33 -0.84 3.42
CA ILE A 54 13.59 0.60 3.45
C ILE A 54 14.20 0.99 4.81
N LEU A 55 13.63 0.51 5.91
CA LEU A 55 14.16 0.77 7.25
C LEU A 55 15.62 0.30 7.38
N TYR A 56 15.92 -0.93 6.96
CA TYR A 56 17.30 -1.42 6.96
C TYR A 56 18.21 -0.59 6.05
N GLY A 57 17.74 -0.22 4.85
CA GLY A 57 18.50 0.66 3.96
C GLY A 57 18.87 1.99 4.63
N VAL A 58 17.92 2.63 5.31
CA VAL A 58 18.13 3.87 6.07
C VAL A 58 19.14 3.67 7.21
N TYR A 59 18.98 2.63 8.03
CA TYR A 59 19.90 2.37 9.15
C TYR A 59 21.32 2.05 8.70
N ILE A 60 21.46 1.31 7.60
CA ILE A 60 22.77 1.02 6.98
C ILE A 60 23.42 2.31 6.48
N THR A 61 22.67 3.19 5.82
CA THR A 61 23.19 4.48 5.33
C THR A 61 23.60 5.41 6.48
N ILE A 62 22.81 5.47 7.56
CA ILE A 62 23.16 6.28 8.75
C ILE A 62 24.33 5.67 9.53
N GLY A 63 24.53 4.35 9.45
CA GLY A 63 25.57 3.63 10.17
C GLY A 63 25.30 3.48 11.67
N LYS A 64 24.08 3.81 12.14
CA LYS A 64 23.69 3.71 13.56
C LYS A 64 22.27 3.19 13.71
N PHE A 65 22.04 2.42 14.76
CA PHE A 65 20.71 1.96 15.18
C PHE A 65 20.52 2.33 16.66
N GLY A 66 19.84 3.45 16.89
CA GLY A 66 19.75 4.05 18.23
C GLY A 66 21.13 4.45 18.75
N SER A 67 21.56 3.83 19.86
CA SER A 67 22.88 4.04 20.46
C SER A 67 23.95 3.09 19.94
N VAL A 68 23.60 2.11 19.10
CA VAL A 68 24.53 1.10 18.59
C VAL A 68 25.16 1.60 17.29
N ASP A 69 26.48 1.54 17.22
CA ASP A 69 27.24 1.83 16.01
C ASP A 69 27.28 0.58 15.11
N LEU A 70 26.59 0.65 13.98
CA LEU A 70 26.52 -0.46 13.03
C LEU A 70 27.81 -0.58 12.24
N THR A 71 28.61 0.47 12.13
CA THR A 71 29.86 0.46 11.36
C THR A 71 30.93 -0.43 12.01
N ALA A 72 30.88 -0.57 13.34
CA ALA A 72 31.76 -1.46 14.08
C ALA A 72 31.41 -2.94 13.93
N ILE A 73 30.16 -3.25 13.54
CA ILE A 73 29.62 -4.61 13.43
C ILE A 73 29.57 -5.05 11.96
N LEU A 74 29.00 -4.21 11.08
CA LEU A 74 28.94 -4.38 9.64
C LEU A 74 30.25 -3.84 9.03
N GLY A 75 31.22 -4.72 8.80
CA GLY A 75 32.54 -4.37 8.26
C GLY A 75 33.70 -5.07 8.97
N ASN A 76 33.45 -5.63 10.16
CA ASN A 76 34.41 -6.42 10.94
C ASN A 76 33.77 -7.72 11.44
N SER A 77 32.88 -8.31 10.64
CA SER A 77 32.11 -9.50 10.99
C SER A 77 32.92 -10.80 10.90
N GLY A 78 34.10 -10.75 10.28
CA GLY A 78 34.96 -11.92 10.04
C GLY A 78 34.48 -12.78 8.86
N ILE A 79 33.42 -12.34 8.17
CA ILE A 79 32.87 -12.97 6.97
C ILE A 79 33.23 -12.08 5.79
N GLY A 80 34.21 -12.49 4.98
CA GLY A 80 34.78 -11.66 3.92
C GLY A 80 33.77 -11.12 2.89
N PHE A 81 32.65 -11.82 2.66
CA PHE A 81 31.57 -11.32 1.82
C PHE A 81 30.84 -10.12 2.44
N ILE A 82 30.48 -10.20 3.72
CA ILE A 82 29.76 -9.12 4.42
C ILE A 82 30.69 -7.92 4.57
N ASP A 83 31.94 -8.18 4.96
CA ASP A 83 32.93 -7.12 5.13
C ASP A 83 33.20 -6.42 3.79
N PHE A 84 33.25 -7.12 2.65
CA PHE A 84 33.38 -6.49 1.33
C PHE A 84 32.28 -5.45 1.03
N PHE A 85 31.03 -5.72 1.39
CA PHE A 85 29.90 -4.81 1.12
C PHE A 85 29.79 -3.65 2.13
N PHE A 86 30.36 -3.79 3.33
CA PHE A 86 30.14 -2.85 4.43
C PHE A 86 31.41 -2.22 5.03
N GLN A 87 32.60 -2.66 4.64
CA GLN A 87 33.89 -2.18 5.16
C GLN A 87 34.14 -0.70 4.88
N THR A 88 33.71 -0.20 3.73
CA THR A 88 33.89 1.21 3.36
C THR A 88 32.58 1.97 3.49
N ASP A 89 32.65 3.24 3.92
CA ASP A 89 31.48 4.10 4.03
C ASP A 89 30.74 4.26 2.69
N LEU A 90 31.48 4.28 1.58
CA LEU A 90 30.93 4.38 0.24
C LEU A 90 30.17 3.11 -0.16
N ALA A 91 30.76 1.92 0.04
CA ALA A 91 30.08 0.65 -0.26
C ALA A 91 28.82 0.48 0.60
N ARG A 92 28.91 0.76 1.90
CA ARG A 92 27.78 0.72 2.84
C ARG A 92 26.65 1.64 2.38
N THR A 93 26.98 2.88 2.00
CA THR A 93 25.99 3.86 1.54
C THR A 93 25.31 3.40 0.26
N ILE A 94 26.06 2.86 -0.69
CA ILE A 94 25.50 2.31 -1.95
C ILE A 94 24.54 1.16 -1.65
N VAL A 95 24.92 0.21 -0.81
CA VAL A 95 24.04 -0.92 -0.43
C VAL A 95 22.77 -0.41 0.24
N GLY A 96 22.88 0.56 1.15
CA GLY A 96 21.72 1.19 1.79
C GLY A 96 20.77 1.86 0.77
N ILE A 97 21.31 2.61 -0.19
CA ILE A 97 20.54 3.24 -1.27
C ILE A 97 19.85 2.19 -2.14
N VAL A 98 20.55 1.11 -2.50
CA VAL A 98 19.96 0.02 -3.30
C VAL A 98 18.79 -0.62 -2.56
N LEU A 99 18.92 -0.89 -1.27
CA LEU A 99 17.82 -1.42 -0.46
C LEU A 99 16.62 -0.46 -0.39
N MET A 100 16.87 0.84 -0.22
CA MET A 100 15.82 1.87 -0.23
C MET A 100 15.10 1.95 -1.58
N VAL A 101 15.85 1.89 -2.69
CA VAL A 101 15.29 1.93 -4.05
C VAL A 101 14.46 0.69 -4.33
N ILE A 102 14.98 -0.51 -4.05
CA ILE A 102 14.25 -1.77 -4.24
C ILE A 102 12.97 -1.77 -3.39
N GLY A 103 13.08 -1.40 -2.12
CA GLY A 103 11.92 -1.30 -1.24
C GLY A 103 10.87 -0.33 -1.79
N SER A 104 11.29 0.84 -2.26
CA SER A 104 10.40 1.85 -2.85
C SER A 104 9.73 1.35 -4.14
N LEU A 105 10.46 0.65 -5.01
CA LEU A 105 9.90 0.07 -6.24
C LEU A 105 8.83 -0.99 -5.91
N VAL A 106 9.02 -1.77 -4.86
CA VAL A 106 8.01 -2.74 -4.39
C VAL A 106 6.76 -2.02 -3.89
N ILE A 107 6.89 -0.91 -3.15
CA ILE A 107 5.73 -0.08 -2.76
C ILE A 107 4.99 0.41 -4.01
N ILE A 108 5.70 0.96 -4.98
CA ILE A 108 5.10 1.45 -6.23
C ILE A 108 4.35 0.31 -6.93
N TYR A 109 4.97 -0.86 -7.07
CA TYR A 109 4.35 -2.05 -7.66
C TYR A 109 3.04 -2.44 -6.96
N LEU A 110 3.02 -2.42 -5.62
CA LEU A 110 1.83 -2.71 -4.82
C LEU A 110 0.74 -1.64 -4.95
N LEU A 111 1.12 -0.38 -5.15
CA LEU A 111 0.17 0.72 -5.36
C LEU A 111 -0.45 0.70 -6.77
N LEU A 112 0.24 0.20 -7.80
CA LEU A 112 -0.29 0.17 -9.18
C LEU A 112 -1.72 -0.38 -9.31
N PRO A 113 -2.08 -1.57 -8.75
CA PRO A 113 -3.44 -2.08 -8.86
C PRO A 113 -4.49 -1.21 -8.18
N ILE A 114 -4.12 -0.42 -7.17
CA ILE A 114 -5.01 0.51 -6.44
C ILE A 114 -5.15 1.83 -7.22
N LEU A 115 -4.04 2.33 -7.77
CA LEU A 115 -4.00 3.58 -8.51
C LEU A 115 -4.63 3.47 -9.90
N ARG A 116 -4.54 2.30 -10.56
CA ARG A 116 -5.08 2.08 -11.91
C ARG A 116 -6.59 2.35 -12.03
N PRO A 117 -7.49 1.77 -11.19
CA PRO A 117 -8.90 2.10 -11.23
C PRO A 117 -9.15 3.57 -10.83
N SER A 118 -8.45 4.06 -9.81
CA SER A 118 -8.56 5.46 -9.34
C SER A 118 -8.26 6.46 -10.46
N TYR A 119 -7.22 6.21 -11.28
CA TYR A 119 -6.87 7.07 -12.42
C TYR A 119 -7.93 7.01 -13.54
N GLN A 120 -8.55 5.87 -13.75
CA GLN A 120 -9.66 5.75 -14.72
C GLN A 120 -10.89 6.52 -14.26
N GLU A 121 -11.15 6.57 -12.95
CA GLU A 121 -12.23 7.37 -12.38
C GLU A 121 -11.93 8.87 -12.42
N LEU A 122 -10.68 9.28 -12.12
CA LEU A 122 -10.25 10.68 -12.22
C LEU A 122 -10.41 11.25 -13.64
N LYS A 123 -10.30 10.41 -14.67
CA LYS A 123 -10.58 10.82 -16.06
C LYS A 123 -12.05 11.13 -16.34
N LYS A 124 -12.96 10.57 -15.54
CA LYS A 124 -14.41 10.83 -15.65
C LYS A 124 -14.80 12.11 -14.90
N VAL A 125 -13.94 12.61 -14.02
CA VAL A 125 -14.18 13.84 -13.28
C VAL A 125 -14.07 15.03 -14.22
N THR A 126 -15.14 15.80 -14.34
CA THR A 126 -15.14 17.10 -15.00
C THR A 126 -14.37 18.09 -14.14
N TRP A 127 -13.12 18.34 -14.50
CA TRP A 127 -12.29 19.32 -13.79
C TRP A 127 -12.86 20.73 -13.99
N PRO A 128 -12.94 21.54 -12.92
CA PRO A 128 -13.41 22.92 -13.02
C PRO A 128 -12.48 23.70 -13.95
N THR A 129 -13.07 24.54 -14.79
CA THR A 129 -12.29 25.45 -15.63
C THR A 129 -11.56 26.48 -14.77
N ALA A 130 -10.45 27.03 -15.24
CA ALA A 130 -9.69 28.06 -14.51
C ALA A 130 -10.57 29.25 -14.07
N LYS A 131 -11.56 29.61 -14.90
CA LYS A 131 -12.54 30.67 -14.59
C LYS A 131 -13.45 30.29 -13.41
N GLN A 132 -13.96 29.06 -13.39
CA GLN A 132 -14.79 28.57 -12.30
C GLN A 132 -13.98 28.47 -11.00
N LEU A 133 -12.77 27.93 -11.09
CA LEU A 133 -11.87 27.80 -9.94
C LEU A 133 -11.51 29.17 -9.34
N GLY A 134 -11.24 30.18 -10.17
CA GLY A 134 -11.00 31.55 -9.71
C GLY A 134 -12.24 32.19 -9.06
N THR A 135 -13.44 31.93 -9.61
CA THR A 135 -14.69 32.42 -9.03
C THR A 135 -14.97 31.80 -7.66
N ASP A 136 -14.81 30.48 -7.53
CA ASP A 136 -15.05 29.78 -6.28
C ASP A 136 -14.00 30.15 -5.22
N THR A 137 -12.73 30.20 -5.62
CA THR A 137 -11.62 30.61 -4.74
C THR A 137 -11.80 32.06 -4.25
N SER A 138 -12.17 32.99 -5.13
CA SER A 138 -12.38 34.39 -4.75
C SER A 138 -13.57 34.58 -3.81
N ARG A 139 -14.64 33.80 -3.97
CA ARG A 139 -15.79 33.79 -3.03
C ARG A 139 -15.37 33.33 -1.64
N VAL A 140 -14.64 32.21 -1.55
CA VAL A 140 -14.15 31.69 -0.26
C VAL A 140 -13.17 32.67 0.38
N PHE A 141 -12.25 33.23 -0.41
CA PHE A 141 -11.30 34.22 0.07
C PHE A 141 -11.99 35.50 0.58
N ALA A 142 -12.97 36.02 -0.16
CA ALA A 142 -13.76 37.17 0.27
C ALA A 142 -14.52 36.89 1.57
N PHE A 143 -15.05 35.68 1.73
CA PHE A 143 -15.69 35.26 2.99
C PHE A 143 -14.71 35.24 4.17
N PHE A 144 -13.48 34.75 3.97
CA PHE A 144 -12.46 34.79 5.03
C PHE A 144 -12.05 36.21 5.39
N VAL A 145 -11.86 37.09 4.39
CA VAL A 145 -11.57 38.52 4.64
C VAL A 145 -12.71 39.17 5.41
N PHE A 146 -13.96 38.89 5.04
CA PHE A 146 -15.13 39.38 5.76
C PHE A 146 -15.14 38.92 7.22
N LEU A 147 -14.90 37.63 7.49
CA LEU A 147 -14.84 37.11 8.86
C LEU A 147 -13.69 37.73 9.66
N MET A 148 -12.52 37.92 9.04
CA MET A 148 -11.37 38.55 9.69
C MET A 148 -11.71 39.98 10.15
N VAL A 149 -12.34 40.77 9.27
CA VAL A 149 -12.80 42.13 9.59
C VAL A 149 -13.84 42.09 10.69
N LEU A 150 -14.84 41.22 10.58
CA LEU A 150 -15.90 41.08 11.58
C LEU A 150 -15.34 40.75 12.97
N PHE A 151 -14.45 39.77 13.08
CA PHE A 151 -13.83 39.41 14.36
C PHE A 151 -12.93 40.50 14.92
N THR A 152 -12.22 41.23 14.06
CA THR A 152 -11.41 42.37 14.47
C THR A 152 -12.29 43.49 15.04
N LEU A 153 -13.43 43.78 14.40
CA LEU A 153 -14.41 44.74 14.91
C LEU A 153 -15.01 44.30 16.25
N TYR A 154 -15.34 43.01 16.40
CA TYR A 154 -15.79 42.49 17.69
C TYR A 154 -14.72 42.61 18.77
N GLY A 155 -13.45 42.34 18.46
CA GLY A 155 -12.33 42.59 19.38
C GLY A 155 -12.30 44.05 19.83
N PHE A 156 -12.32 45.00 18.88
CA PHE A 156 -12.34 46.43 19.23
C PHE A 156 -13.54 46.85 20.08
N ALA A 157 -14.73 46.29 19.84
CA ALA A 157 -15.93 46.64 20.57
C ALA A 157 -15.99 45.98 21.97
N LEU A 158 -15.56 44.72 22.08
CA LEU A 158 -15.71 43.91 23.28
C LEU A 158 -14.49 43.95 24.20
N ASP A 159 -13.27 44.19 23.67
CA ASP A 159 -12.06 44.26 24.49
C ASP A 159 -12.14 45.31 25.61
N PRO A 160 -12.66 46.53 25.40
CA PRO A 160 -12.82 47.50 26.49
C PRO A 160 -13.79 47.03 27.57
N LEU A 161 -14.89 46.38 27.16
CA LEU A 161 -15.89 45.83 28.07
C LEU A 161 -15.31 44.68 28.91
N PHE A 162 -14.55 43.78 28.28
CA PHE A 162 -13.88 42.70 29.00
C PHE A 162 -12.77 43.23 29.92
N LYS A 163 -11.97 44.21 29.48
CA LYS A 163 -10.96 44.85 30.36
C LYS A 163 -11.59 45.49 31.59
N TRP A 164 -12.75 46.14 31.44
CA TRP A 164 -13.50 46.67 32.57
C TRP A 164 -13.99 45.55 33.50
N LEU A 165 -14.59 44.49 32.95
CA LEU A 165 -15.08 43.37 33.74
C LEU A 165 -13.97 42.64 34.51
N TYR A 166 -12.79 42.47 33.93
CA TYR A 166 -11.64 41.84 34.59
C TYR A 166 -10.93 42.73 35.62
N SER A 167 -11.23 44.03 35.63
CA SER A 167 -10.72 44.96 36.64
C SER A 167 -11.56 45.02 37.91
N LEU A 168 -12.75 44.39 37.88
CA LEU A 168 -13.69 44.25 38.99
C LEU A 168 -13.33 43.04 39.86
#